data_AF-A0A1V5BPM6-F1
#
_entry.id   AF-A0A1V5BPM6-F1
#
_cell.length_a   1.000
_cell.length_b   1.000
_cell.length_c   1.000
_cell.angle_alpha   90.00
_cell.angle_beta   90.00
_cell.angle_gamma   90.00
#
_symmetry.space_group_name_H-M   'P 1'
#
loop_
_entity.id
_entity.type
_entity.pdbx_description
1 polymer ?
#
loop_
_entity_poly.entity_id
_entity_poly.type
_entity_poly.pdbx_seq_one_letter_code
_entity_poly.pdbx_strand_id
1 'polypeptide(L)'
;MVASLARLPEWLFTSDGNAYELCYLHGDLAHDAASKSLPAVVKKMNVSNKANKFAGVSRVLAISFVLFLSLFALDAFSGEAPFTEKLIGFLIHLIPSFIFVIPLIIFWKSPRFCGLAYIILSILFVFYFRTYRDFEYFLILSLPQFVVGALFIIAHVFQRSKST
;
A
#
# COMPACT_ATOMS: atom_id res chain seq x y z
N MET A 1 14.52 -7.41 -26.21
CA MET A 1 15.67 -6.71 -26.79
C MET A 1 15.32 -6.43 -28.24
N VAL A 2 15.09 -5.16 -28.55
CA VAL A 2 14.70 -4.53 -29.82
C VAL A 2 13.44 -5.10 -30.50
N ALA A 3 12.29 -4.52 -30.13
CA ALA A 3 11.04 -4.66 -30.87
C ALA A 3 11.23 -4.18 -32.31
N SER A 4 10.81 -5.04 -33.23
CA SER A 4 10.57 -4.81 -34.64
C SER A 4 10.11 -3.37 -34.92
N LEU A 5 11.01 -2.56 -35.47
CA LEU A 5 10.65 -1.31 -36.10
C LEU A 5 9.80 -1.68 -37.31
N ALA A 6 8.49 -1.48 -37.19
CA ALA A 6 7.56 -1.60 -38.28
C ALA A 6 8.12 -0.85 -39.48
N ARG A 7 8.46 -1.60 -40.54
CA ARG A 7 8.64 -1.05 -41.88
C ARG A 7 7.35 -0.32 -42.19
N LEU A 8 7.37 1.01 -42.09
CA LEU A 8 6.33 1.81 -42.70
C LEU A 8 6.42 1.51 -44.19
N PRO A 9 5.34 0.99 -44.80
CA PRO A 9 5.36 0.60 -46.20
C PRO A 9 5.55 1.83 -47.11
N GLU A 10 6.30 1.67 -48.21
CA GLU A 10 6.74 2.76 -49.11
C GLU A 10 5.59 3.62 -49.69
N TRP A 11 4.34 3.15 -49.62
CA TRP A 11 3.17 3.91 -50.06
C TRP A 11 2.82 5.12 -49.18
N LEU A 12 3.50 5.30 -48.03
CA LEU A 12 3.32 6.49 -47.18
C LEU A 12 3.85 7.79 -47.82
N PHE A 13 4.58 7.70 -48.95
CA PHE A 13 5.22 8.82 -49.64
C PHE A 13 4.71 9.01 -51.08
N THR A 14 3.51 8.54 -51.44
CA THR A 14 2.95 8.84 -52.76
C THR A 14 2.49 10.31 -52.80
N SER A 15 3.08 11.08 -53.71
CA SER A 15 2.87 12.52 -53.95
C SER A 15 1.51 12.85 -54.59
N ASP A 16 0.57 11.92 -54.52
CA ASP A 16 -0.67 11.97 -55.28
C ASP A 16 -1.72 12.49 -54.30
N GLY A 17 -2.36 13.61 -54.63
CA GLY A 17 -3.29 14.35 -53.76
C GLY A 17 -4.58 13.62 -53.37
N ASN A 18 -4.55 12.30 -53.23
CA ASN A 18 -5.64 11.43 -52.74
C ASN A 18 -5.28 10.75 -51.39
N ALA A 19 -4.10 11.03 -50.82
CA ALA A 19 -3.69 10.46 -49.54
C ALA A 19 -4.60 10.86 -48.37
N TYR A 20 -5.26 12.03 -48.43
CA TYR A 20 -6.16 12.48 -47.38
C TYR A 20 -7.50 11.71 -47.37
N GLU A 21 -8.07 11.36 -48.53
CA GLU A 21 -9.35 10.61 -48.58
C GLU A 21 -9.22 9.17 -48.08
N LEU A 22 -8.10 8.49 -48.37
CA LEU A 22 -7.81 7.16 -47.83
C LEU A 22 -7.54 7.20 -46.32
N CYS A 23 -6.98 8.30 -45.80
CA CYS A 23 -6.78 8.52 -44.37
C CYS A 23 -8.10 8.75 -43.63
N TYR A 24 -9.11 9.36 -44.26
CA TYR A 24 -10.45 9.53 -43.68
C TYR A 24 -11.25 8.23 -43.64
N LEU A 25 -11.22 7.42 -44.71
CA LEU A 25 -11.90 6.12 -44.76
C LEU A 25 -11.27 5.07 -43.83
N HIS A 26 -9.94 5.09 -43.62
CA HIS A 26 -9.28 4.28 -42.57
C HIS A 26 -9.31 4.94 -41.18
N GLY A 27 -9.53 6.26 -41.13
CA GLY A 27 -9.56 7.07 -39.91
C GLY A 27 -10.77 6.75 -39.04
N ASP A 28 -11.94 6.50 -39.62
CA ASP A 28 -13.14 6.12 -38.86
C ASP A 28 -12.99 4.78 -38.13
N LEU A 29 -12.31 3.80 -38.74
CA LEU A 29 -12.02 2.51 -38.10
C LEU A 29 -10.99 2.66 -36.97
N ALA A 30 -9.94 3.47 -37.18
CA ALA A 30 -8.95 3.77 -36.15
C ALA A 30 -9.55 4.60 -35.00
N HIS A 31 -10.44 5.54 -35.31
CA HIS A 31 -11.13 6.39 -34.35
C HIS A 31 -12.15 5.59 -33.52
N ASP A 32 -12.90 4.66 -34.13
CA ASP A 32 -13.84 3.80 -33.41
C ASP A 32 -13.12 2.77 -32.51
N ALA A 33 -11.97 2.25 -32.96
CA ALA A 33 -11.10 1.39 -32.14
C ALA A 33 -10.46 2.16 -30.96
N ALA A 34 -10.05 3.41 -31.16
CA ALA A 34 -9.55 4.30 -30.09
C ALA A 34 -10.67 4.68 -29.10
N SER A 35 -11.86 4.99 -29.60
CA SER A 35 -13.07 5.31 -28.83
C SER A 35 -13.48 4.17 -27.91
N LYS A 36 -13.50 2.92 -28.39
CA LYS A 36 -13.82 1.73 -27.57
C LYS A 36 -12.75 1.38 -26.55
N SER A 37 -11.49 1.73 -26.78
CA SER A 37 -10.38 1.44 -25.86
C SER A 37 -10.20 2.49 -24.76
N LEU A 38 -10.61 3.74 -25.00
CA LEU A 38 -10.66 4.83 -24.01
C LEU A 38 -11.36 4.48 -22.69
N PRO A 39 -12.59 3.92 -22.65
CA PRO A 39 -13.25 3.58 -21.39
C PRO A 39 -12.50 2.49 -20.61
N ALA A 40 -11.85 1.55 -21.29
CA ALA A 40 -11.04 0.51 -20.64
C ALA A 40 -9.75 1.11 -20.03
N VAL A 41 -9.07 2.00 -20.75
CA VAL A 41 -7.86 2.69 -20.25
C VAL A 41 -8.21 3.60 -19.06
N VAL A 42 -9.27 4.40 -19.16
CA VAL A 42 -9.73 5.27 -18.06
C VAL A 42 -10.11 4.45 -16.82
N LYS A 43 -10.86 3.35 -16.99
CA LYS A 43 -11.20 2.42 -15.89
C LYS A 43 -9.94 1.82 -15.26
N LYS A 44 -8.96 1.42 -16.06
CA LYS A 44 -7.68 0.88 -15.58
C LYS A 44 -6.90 1.91 -14.75
N MET A 45 -6.80 3.15 -15.22
CA MET A 45 -6.15 4.26 -14.51
C MET A 45 -6.84 4.57 -13.18
N ASN A 46 -8.17 4.70 -13.18
CA ASN A 46 -8.92 5.11 -11.99
C ASN A 46 -8.80 4.09 -10.85
N VAL A 47 -8.86 2.80 -11.18
CA VAL A 47 -8.70 1.74 -10.19
C VAL A 47 -7.24 1.62 -9.73
N SER A 48 -6.24 1.98 -10.57
CA SER A 48 -4.82 2.00 -10.16
C SER A 48 -4.56 3.07 -9.09
N ASN A 49 -5.08 4.28 -9.33
CA ASN A 49 -5.04 5.37 -8.37
C ASN A 49 -5.71 4.98 -7.06
N LYS A 50 -6.88 4.34 -7.12
CA LYS A 50 -7.56 3.84 -5.93
C LYS A 50 -6.69 2.85 -5.14
N ALA A 51 -6.09 1.85 -5.80
CA ALA A 51 -5.26 0.84 -5.13
C ALA A 51 -3.98 1.43 -4.48
N ASN A 52 -3.37 2.43 -5.11
CA ASN A 52 -2.24 3.16 -4.54
C ASN A 52 -2.67 4.00 -3.33
N LYS A 53 -3.85 4.63 -3.38
CA LYS A 53 -4.44 5.34 -2.24
C LYS A 53 -4.68 4.40 -1.05
N PHE A 54 -5.25 3.21 -1.28
CA PHE A 54 -5.49 2.23 -0.20
C PHE A 54 -4.20 1.83 0.51
N ALA A 55 -3.14 1.52 -0.25
CA ALA A 55 -1.85 1.21 0.36
C ALA A 55 -1.23 2.40 1.10
N GLY A 56 -1.49 3.64 0.65
CA GLY A 56 -1.12 4.85 1.38
C GLY A 56 -1.84 4.96 2.72
N VAL A 57 -3.15 4.76 2.74
CA VAL A 57 -3.98 4.79 3.95
C VAL A 57 -3.52 3.72 4.96
N SER A 58 -3.22 2.49 4.52
CA SER A 58 -2.69 1.45 5.41
C SER A 58 -1.40 1.87 6.12
N ARG A 59 -0.50 2.59 5.43
CA ARG A 59 0.76 3.09 6.02
C ARG A 59 0.52 4.19 7.03
N VAL A 60 -0.35 5.15 6.71
CA VAL A 60 -0.71 6.22 7.64
C VAL A 60 -1.32 5.64 8.91
N LEU A 61 -2.21 4.66 8.77
CA LEU A 61 -2.84 3.99 9.90
C LEU A 61 -1.82 3.19 10.75
N ALA A 62 -0.88 2.50 10.09
CA ALA A 62 0.21 1.79 10.77
C ALA A 62 1.11 2.75 11.57
N ILE A 63 1.53 3.86 10.96
CA ILE A 63 2.35 4.89 11.64
C ILE A 63 1.57 5.49 12.81
N SER A 64 0.29 5.81 12.61
CA SER A 64 -0.58 6.34 13.67
C SER A 64 -0.70 5.36 14.83
N PHE A 65 -0.81 4.05 14.55
CA PHE A 65 -0.83 3.01 15.57
C PHE A 65 0.49 2.92 16.34
N VAL A 66 1.65 2.98 15.66
CA VAL A 66 2.96 3.00 16.35
C VAL A 66 3.08 4.22 17.26
N LEU A 67 2.63 5.40 16.81
CA LEU A 67 2.63 6.61 17.64
C LEU A 67 1.71 6.44 18.85
N PHE A 68 0.50 5.91 18.65
CA PHE A 68 -0.42 5.58 19.74
C PHE A 68 0.21 4.62 20.75
N LEU A 69 0.83 3.53 20.28
CA LEU A 69 1.50 2.56 21.15
C LEU A 69 2.67 3.18 21.94
N SER A 70 3.38 4.13 21.32
CA SER A 70 4.48 4.85 21.96
C SER A 70 4.02 5.78 23.09
N LEU A 71 2.75 6.21 23.12
CA LEU A 71 2.21 7.02 24.22
C LEU A 71 2.20 6.26 25.54
N PHE A 72 2.01 4.93 25.51
CA PHE A 72 2.04 4.11 26.73
C PHE A 72 3.41 4.10 27.39
N ALA A 73 4.50 4.39 26.65
CA ALA A 73 5.83 4.51 27.25
C ALA A 73 5.95 5.71 28.20
N LEU A 74 5.13 6.74 28.04
CA LEU A 74 5.13 7.92 28.91
C LEU A 74 4.77 7.60 30.36
N ASP A 75 4.09 6.48 30.61
CA ASP A 75 3.75 6.02 31.97
C ASP A 75 5.01 5.75 32.82
N ALA A 76 6.16 5.45 32.18
CA ALA A 76 7.44 5.28 32.86
C ALA A 76 7.94 6.54 33.58
N PHE A 77 7.38 7.72 33.29
CA PHE A 77 7.71 8.96 34.00
C PHE A 77 6.90 9.17 35.28
N SER A 78 5.93 8.30 35.57
CA SER A 78 5.19 8.31 36.84
C SER A 78 6.06 7.90 38.03
N GLY A 79 5.64 8.26 39.26
CA GLY A 79 6.34 7.89 40.51
C GLY A 79 7.51 8.78 40.93
N GLU A 80 8.25 8.37 41.96
CA GLU A 80 9.30 9.16 42.63
C GLU A 80 10.74 8.76 42.22
N ALA A 81 10.90 7.87 41.24
CA ALA A 81 12.21 7.42 40.79
C ALA A 81 13.08 8.56 40.20
N PRO A 82 14.42 8.46 40.29
CA PRO A 82 15.33 9.39 39.63
C PRO A 82 15.07 9.52 38.13
N PHE A 83 15.34 10.69 37.54
CA PHE A 83 15.10 10.96 36.12
C PHE A 83 15.75 9.93 35.19
N THR A 84 16.98 9.50 35.50
CA THR A 84 17.72 8.51 34.69
C THR A 84 17.00 7.15 34.65
N GLU A 85 16.46 6.69 35.77
CA GLU A 85 15.71 5.43 35.84
C GLU A 85 14.42 5.51 35.03
N LYS A 86 13.70 6.64 35.13
CA LYS A 86 12.50 6.91 34.33
C LYS A 86 12.80 6.92 32.83
N LEU A 87 13.92 7.55 32.43
CA LEU A 87 14.34 7.59 31.03
C LEU A 87 14.66 6.19 30.48
N ILE A 88 15.35 5.35 31.26
CA ILE A 88 15.61 3.96 30.88
C ILE A 88 14.30 3.19 30.77
N GLY A 89 13.40 3.35 31.75
CA GLY A 89 12.07 2.75 31.73
C GLY A 89 11.29 3.13 30.46
N PHE A 90 11.29 4.41 30.10
CA PHE A 90 10.66 4.92 28.89
C PHE A 90 11.24 4.26 27.62
N LEU A 91 12.57 4.16 27.50
CA LEU A 91 13.22 3.52 26.35
C LEU A 91 12.88 2.03 26.25
N ILE A 92 12.77 1.33 27.38
CA ILE A 92 12.35 -0.08 27.42
C ILE A 92 10.89 -0.21 26.97
N HIS A 93 9.99 0.67 27.42
CA HIS A 93 8.58 0.65 27.02
C HIS A 93 8.35 1.05 25.56
N LEU A 94 9.32 1.68 24.90
CA LEU A 94 9.28 1.93 23.46
C LEU A 94 9.66 0.72 22.60
N ILE A 95 10.27 -0.32 23.17
CA ILE A 95 10.68 -1.52 22.44
C ILE A 95 9.52 -2.15 21.65
N PRO A 96 8.31 -2.36 22.24
CA PRO A 96 7.15 -2.85 21.50
C PRO A 96 6.82 -2.00 20.28
N SER A 97 6.83 -0.67 20.40
CA SER A 97 6.56 0.24 19.28
C SER A 97 7.60 0.11 18.16
N PHE A 98 8.90 0.03 18.50
CA PHE A 98 9.95 -0.11 17.49
C PHE A 98 9.86 -1.42 16.71
N ILE A 99 9.40 -2.51 17.34
CA ILE A 99 9.18 -3.78 16.65
C ILE A 99 8.15 -3.60 15.50
N PHE A 100 7.11 -2.78 15.67
CA PHE A 100 6.13 -2.50 14.62
C PHE A 100 6.63 -1.55 13.52
N VAL A 101 7.69 -0.78 13.78
CA VAL A 101 8.34 0.07 12.78
C VAL A 101 9.14 -0.77 11.78
N ILE A 102 9.75 -1.87 12.22
CA ILE A 102 10.64 -2.71 11.40
C ILE A 102 9.98 -3.16 10.09
N PRO A 103 8.76 -3.75 10.07
CA PRO A 103 8.11 -4.14 8.83
C PRO A 103 7.79 -2.98 7.89
N LEU A 104 7.47 -1.80 8.43
CA LEU A 104 7.23 -0.61 7.61
C LEU A 104 8.49 -0.21 6.86
N ILE A 105 9.65 -0.21 7.53
CA ILE A 105 10.94 0.15 6.91
C ILE A 105 11.35 -0.92 5.88
N ILE A 106 11.37 -2.19 6.28
CA ILE A 106 11.88 -3.29 5.43
C ILE A 106 10.97 -3.53 4.23
N PHE A 107 9.65 -3.55 4.44
CA PHE A 107 8.68 -3.91 3.42
C PHE A 107 7.92 -2.72 2.84
N TRP A 108 8.50 -1.51 2.90
CA TRP A 108 7.85 -0.27 2.47
C TRP A 108 7.22 -0.35 1.07
N LYS A 109 7.90 -1.03 0.13
CA LYS A 109 7.45 -1.20 -1.26
C LYS A 109 6.53 -2.41 -1.47
N SER A 110 6.41 -3.32 -0.50
CA SER A 110 5.60 -4.55 -0.61
C SER A 110 4.49 -4.61 0.44
N PRO A 111 3.27 -4.13 0.10
CA PRO A 111 2.11 -4.21 0.98
C PRO A 111 1.81 -5.63 1.48
N ARG A 112 2.11 -6.66 0.67
CA ARG A 112 1.95 -8.09 1.05
C ARG A 112 2.73 -8.43 2.32
N PHE A 113 4.04 -8.23 2.26
CA PHE A 113 4.94 -8.65 3.33
C PHE A 113 4.76 -7.76 4.56
N CYS A 114 4.49 -6.47 4.36
CA CYS A 114 4.14 -5.57 5.46
C CYS A 114 2.86 -6.04 6.18
N GLY A 115 1.81 -6.37 5.43
CA GLY A 115 0.55 -6.85 6.02
C GLY A 115 0.69 -8.18 6.74
N LEU A 116 1.41 -9.13 6.14
CA LEU A 116 1.67 -10.43 6.77
C LEU A 116 2.47 -10.28 8.06
N ALA A 117 3.51 -9.45 8.05
CA ALA A 117 4.31 -9.16 9.24
C ALA A 117 3.48 -8.53 10.35
N TYR A 118 2.58 -7.59 10.04
CA TYR A 118 1.67 -6.99 11.02
C TYR A 118 0.68 -8.00 11.61
N ILE A 119 0.14 -8.93 10.81
CA ILE A 119 -0.72 -10.01 11.31
C ILE A 119 0.05 -10.92 12.27
N ILE A 120 1.25 -11.35 11.87
CA ILE A 120 2.10 -12.22 12.71
C ILE A 120 2.45 -11.51 14.02
N LEU A 121 2.91 -10.25 13.93
CA LEU A 121 3.23 -9.43 15.11
C LEU A 121 2.02 -9.25 16.02
N SER A 122 0.82 -9.08 15.47
CA SER A 122 -0.42 -9.01 16.25
C SER A 122 -0.74 -10.26 17.02
N ILE A 123 -0.60 -11.41 16.38
CA ILE A 123 -0.78 -12.69 17.05
C ILE A 123 0.27 -12.85 18.16
N LEU A 124 1.54 -12.56 17.87
CA LEU A 124 2.61 -12.62 18.87
C LEU A 124 2.37 -11.66 20.05
N PHE A 125 1.92 -10.44 19.77
CA PHE A 125 1.60 -9.43 20.77
C PHE A 125 0.50 -9.90 21.71
N VAL A 126 -0.58 -10.49 21.16
CA VAL A 126 -1.69 -11.06 21.94
C VAL A 126 -1.20 -12.12 22.93
N PHE A 127 -0.33 -13.02 22.50
CA PHE A 127 0.19 -14.09 23.36
C PHE A 127 1.22 -13.59 24.37
N TYR A 128 2.13 -12.70 23.96
CA TYR A 128 3.20 -12.18 24.80
C TYR A 128 2.64 -11.33 25.95
N PHE A 129 1.76 -10.38 25.64
CA PHE A 129 1.11 -9.53 26.64
C PHE A 129 -0.17 -10.14 27.21
N ARG A 130 -0.54 -11.35 26.76
CA ARG A 130 -1.73 -12.09 27.19
C ARG A 130 -3.02 -11.29 27.11
N THR A 131 -3.13 -10.38 26.13
CA THR A 131 -4.29 -9.49 25.98
C THR A 131 -5.59 -10.25 25.75
N TYR A 132 -5.53 -11.52 25.31
CA TYR A 132 -6.70 -12.38 25.15
C TYR A 132 -7.47 -12.66 26.45
N ARG A 133 -6.88 -12.38 27.62
CA ARG A 133 -7.53 -12.52 28.93
C ARG A 133 -8.50 -11.37 29.23
N ASP A 134 -8.23 -10.20 28.68
CA ASP A 134 -8.97 -8.97 28.95
C ASP A 134 -9.49 -8.41 27.62
N PHE A 135 -10.80 -8.51 27.43
CA PHE A 135 -11.42 -8.12 26.15
C PHE A 135 -11.13 -6.66 25.78
N GLU A 136 -11.09 -5.77 26.76
CA GLU A 136 -10.77 -4.35 26.56
C GLU A 136 -9.34 -4.14 26.03
N TYR A 137 -8.33 -4.76 26.66
CA TYR A 137 -6.95 -4.67 26.19
C TYR A 137 -6.77 -5.33 24.83
N PHE A 138 -7.48 -6.43 24.55
CA PHE A 138 -7.50 -7.02 23.22
C PHE A 138 -8.03 -6.03 22.17
N LEU A 139 -9.16 -5.38 22.43
CA LEU A 139 -9.77 -4.43 21.49
C LEU A 139 -8.92 -3.18 21.26
N ILE A 140 -8.26 -2.67 22.30
CA ILE A 140 -7.51 -1.41 22.22
C ILE A 140 -6.10 -1.62 21.68
N LEU A 141 -5.41 -2.69 22.07
CA LEU A 141 -4.00 -2.90 21.74
C LEU A 141 -3.79 -3.89 20.60
N SER A 142 -4.59 -4.95 20.56
CA SER A 142 -4.33 -6.09 19.65
C SER A 142 -5.17 -6.04 18.37
N LEU A 143 -6.42 -5.60 18.45
CA LEU A 143 -7.28 -5.51 17.28
C LEU A 143 -6.81 -4.46 16.25
N PRO A 144 -6.39 -3.24 16.62
CA PRO A 144 -6.07 -2.21 15.63
C PRO A 144 -4.90 -2.60 14.73
N GLN A 145 -3.88 -3.24 15.28
CA GLN A 145 -2.75 -3.75 14.51
C GLN A 145 -3.13 -4.91 13.59
N PHE A 146 -4.05 -5.78 14.00
CA PHE A 146 -4.58 -6.83 13.13
C PHE A 146 -5.33 -6.23 11.95
N VAL A 147 -6.16 -5.21 12.21
CA VAL A 147 -6.89 -4.45 11.19
C VAL A 147 -5.93 -3.77 10.22
N VAL A 148 -4.85 -3.16 10.70
CA VAL A 148 -3.79 -2.58 9.85
C VAL A 148 -3.18 -3.66 8.93
N GLY A 149 -2.82 -4.82 9.49
CA GLY A 149 -2.26 -5.94 8.72
C GLY A 149 -3.23 -6.44 7.65
N ALA A 150 -4.50 -6.65 8.01
CA ALA A 150 -5.56 -7.04 7.08
C ALA A 150 -5.74 -6.01 5.96
N LEU A 151 -5.72 -4.72 6.29
CA LEU A 151 -5.85 -3.64 5.31
C LEU A 151 -4.71 -3.62 4.30
N PHE A 152 -3.48 -3.92 4.72
CA PHE A 152 -2.34 -4.07 3.81
C PHE A 152 -2.51 -5.25 2.84
N ILE A 153 -3.04 -6.38 3.32
CA ILE A 153 -3.33 -7.55 2.46
C ILE A 153 -4.46 -7.22 1.48
N ILE A 154 -5.52 -6.56 1.93
CA ILE A 154 -6.63 -6.12 1.08
C ILE A 154 -6.13 -5.15 0.00
N ALA A 155 -5.35 -4.13 0.40
CA ALA A 155 -4.74 -3.19 -0.53
C ALA A 155 -3.89 -3.91 -1.58
N HIS A 156 -3.20 -4.98 -1.16
CA HIS A 156 -2.44 -5.81 -2.08
C HIS A 156 -3.34 -6.56 -3.09
N VAL A 157 -4.40 -7.24 -2.64
CA VAL A 157 -5.29 -8.01 -3.52
C VAL A 157 -5.87 -7.11 -4.62
N PHE A 158 -6.25 -5.87 -4.28
CA PHE A 158 -6.72 -4.88 -5.24
C PHE A 158 -5.66 -4.47 -6.29
N GLN A 159 -4.37 -4.56 -5.95
CA GLN A 159 -3.28 -4.30 -6.90
C GLN A 159 -3.02 -5.50 -7.83
N ARG A 160 -3.16 -6.74 -7.33
CA ARG A 160 -2.88 -7.96 -8.12
C ARG A 160 -3.94 -8.27 -9.17
N SER A 161 -5.22 -8.00 -8.88
CA SER A 161 -6.34 -8.18 -9.84
C SER A 161 -6.20 -7.37 -11.14
N LYS A 162 -5.14 -6.60 -11.30
CA LYS A 162 -4.91 -5.68 -12.43
C LYS A 162 -3.72 -6.04 -13.32
N SER A 163 -2.88 -6.99 -12.90
CA SER A 163 -1.70 -7.42 -13.67
C SER A 163 -1.95 -8.67 -14.52
N THR A 164 -3.12 -9.29 -14.36
CA THR A 164 -3.60 -10.43 -15.16
C THR A 164 -4.78 -9.94 -15.98
#